data_AF-A0AAD8FAR0-F1
#
_entry.id   AF-A0AAD8FAR0-F1
#
_cell.length_a   1.000
_cell.length_b   1.000
_cell.length_c   1.000
_cell.angle_alpha   90.00
_cell.angle_beta   90.00
_cell.angle_gamma   90.00
#
_symmetry.space_group_name_H-M   'P 1'
#
loop_
_entity.id
_entity.type
_entity.pdbx_description
1 polymer ?
#
loop_
_entity_poly.entity_id
_entity_poly.type
_entity_poly.pdbx_seq_one_letter_code
_entity_poly.pdbx_strand_id
1 'polypeptide(L)'
;MAGTFLYNVTNFNKFTSDFSGLSEFASEIIIFVNHGLLCFFIGLFGIVTNFFNVWVFIKQGLNTSINISLFSVAVFDLIKIVTMQSVNLFTNPLVLHLSDTTISLDAFFLVGGWPEACAHRISV
;
A
#
# COMPACT_ATOMS: atom_id res chain seq x y z
N MET A 1 2.78 26.66 48.14
CA MET A 1 3.29 25.32 47.76
C MET A 1 2.43 24.66 46.68
N ALA A 2 1.09 24.69 46.76
CA ALA A 2 0.21 24.11 45.74
C ALA A 2 0.28 24.76 44.34
N GLY A 3 0.46 26.08 44.25
CA GLY A 3 0.50 26.79 42.94
C GLY A 3 1.72 26.43 42.07
N THR A 4 2.87 26.22 42.68
CA THR A 4 4.11 25.81 41.98
C THR A 4 4.02 24.38 41.46
N PHE A 5 3.32 23.50 42.19
CA PHE A 5 3.06 22.14 41.77
C PHE A 5 2.13 22.10 40.55
N LEU A 6 1.03 22.88 40.56
CA LEU A 6 0.11 22.98 39.42
C LEU A 6 0.78 23.57 38.17
N TYR A 7 1.65 24.56 38.33
CA TYR A 7 2.44 25.12 37.22
C TYR A 7 3.40 24.10 36.59
N ASN A 8 4.03 23.23 37.38
CA ASN A 8 4.89 22.18 36.86
C ASN A 8 4.09 21.08 36.13
N VAL A 9 2.90 20.73 36.65
CA VAL A 9 2.01 19.74 36.01
C VAL A 9 1.49 20.24 34.66
N THR A 10 1.08 21.51 34.54
CA THR A 10 0.61 22.06 33.25
C THR A 10 1.72 22.15 32.22
N ASN A 11 2.94 22.53 32.62
CA ASN A 11 4.10 22.53 31.71
C ASN A 11 4.48 21.12 31.26
N PHE A 12 4.41 20.13 32.15
CA PHE A 12 4.66 18.73 31.79
C PHE A 12 3.63 18.21 30.79
N ASN A 13 2.33 18.47 31.02
CA ASN A 13 1.27 18.06 30.11
C ASN A 13 1.41 18.70 28.72
N LYS A 14 1.78 19.99 28.68
CA LYS A 14 2.05 20.70 27.43
C LYS A 14 3.25 20.12 26.68
N PHE A 15 4.32 19.79 27.39
CA PHE A 15 5.48 19.12 26.80
C PHE A 15 5.10 17.75 26.21
N THR A 16 4.29 16.95 26.92
CA THR A 16 3.84 15.66 26.40
C THR A 16 2.93 15.78 25.18
N SER A 17 2.05 16.79 25.12
CA SER A 17 1.20 17.02 23.94
C SER A 17 1.98 17.51 22.73
N ASP A 18 2.99 18.36 22.95
CA ASP A 18 3.86 18.85 21.88
C ASP A 18 4.72 17.69 21.33
N PHE A 19 5.20 16.81 22.21
CA PHE A 19 5.94 15.60 21.82
C PHE A 19 5.07 14.59 21.07
N SER A 20 3.83 14.34 21.54
CA SER A 20 2.91 13.44 20.85
C SER A 20 2.51 13.96 19.47
N GLY A 21 2.24 15.27 19.36
CA GLY A 21 1.93 15.89 18.06
C GLY A 21 3.09 15.81 17.07
N LEU A 22 4.34 15.96 17.54
CA LEU A 22 5.53 15.78 16.69
C LEU A 22 5.66 14.32 16.19
N SER A 23 5.39 13.35 17.07
CA SER A 23 5.42 11.91 16.74
C SER A 23 4.34 11.51 15.75
N GLU A 24 3.13 12.06 15.89
CA GLU A 24 2.01 11.85 14.98
C GLU A 24 2.34 12.41 13.59
N PHE A 25 2.80 13.67 13.53
CA PHE A 25 3.19 14.30 12.27
C PHE A 25 4.32 13.56 11.55
N ALA A 26 5.34 13.10 12.29
CA ALA A 26 6.42 12.29 11.72
C ALA A 26 5.88 10.95 11.16
N SER A 27 4.97 10.29 11.87
CA SER A 27 4.35 9.04 11.43
C SER A 27 3.52 9.25 10.17
N GLU A 28 2.74 10.33 10.10
CA GLU A 28 1.95 10.67 8.91
C GLU A 28 2.83 10.91 7.69
N ILE A 29 3.93 11.66 7.82
CA ILE A 29 4.87 11.87 6.71
C ILE A 29 5.48 10.54 6.26
N ILE A 30 5.90 9.69 7.19
CA ILE A 30 6.50 8.39 6.85
C ILE A 30 5.49 7.52 6.10
N ILE A 31 4.24 7.46 6.57
CA ILE A 31 3.16 6.71 5.92
C ILE A 31 2.89 7.30 4.53
N PHE A 32 2.78 8.62 4.41
CA PHE A 32 2.50 9.30 3.14
C PHE A 32 3.61 9.07 2.11
N VAL A 33 4.88 9.22 2.50
CA VAL A 33 6.02 9.03 1.59
C VAL A 33 6.14 7.55 1.18
N ASN A 34 6.06 6.63 2.14
CA ASN A 34 6.23 5.21 1.85
C ASN A 34 5.05 4.66 1.04
N HIS A 35 3.83 4.86 1.55
CA HIS A 35 2.64 4.28 0.96
C HIS A 35 2.15 5.06 -0.27
N GLY A 36 2.22 6.39 -0.22
CA GLY A 36 1.73 7.25 -1.29
C GLY A 36 2.70 7.39 -2.46
N LEU A 37 3.99 7.58 -2.21
CA LEU A 37 4.97 7.81 -3.28
C LEU A 37 5.72 6.53 -3.64
N LEU A 38 6.42 5.90 -2.69
CA LEU A 38 7.30 4.77 -2.99
C LEU A 38 6.51 3.56 -3.51
N CYS A 39 5.47 3.12 -2.79
CA CYS A 39 4.65 1.99 -3.23
C CYS A 39 3.96 2.26 -4.58
N PHE A 40 3.58 3.51 -4.86
CA PHE A 40 2.98 3.88 -6.14
C PHE A 40 3.98 3.77 -7.29
N PHE A 41 5.15 4.40 -7.19
CA PHE A 41 6.15 4.36 -8.25
C PHE A 41 6.76 2.97 -8.45
N ILE A 42 7.06 2.26 -7.37
CA ILE A 42 7.54 0.88 -7.43
C ILE A 42 6.47 -0.02 -8.07
N GLY A 43 5.20 0.17 -7.71
CA GLY A 43 4.08 -0.51 -8.33
C GLY A 43 3.99 -0.25 -9.84
N LEU A 44 4.04 1.02 -10.27
CA LEU A 44 4.03 1.36 -11.70
C LEU A 44 5.19 0.71 -12.46
N PHE A 45 6.40 0.74 -11.90
CA PHE A 45 7.55 0.09 -12.52
C PHE A 45 7.37 -1.44 -12.59
N GLY A 46 6.81 -2.03 -11.54
CA GLY A 46 6.48 -3.45 -11.50
C GLY A 46 5.41 -3.85 -12.51
N ILE A 47 4.41 -2.99 -12.79
CA ILE A 47 3.44 -3.23 -13.88
C ILE A 47 4.14 -3.28 -15.22
N VAL A 48 4.97 -2.28 -15.51
CA VAL A 48 5.67 -2.17 -16.81
C VAL A 48 6.59 -3.37 -17.03
N THR A 49 7.41 -3.70 -16.05
CA THR A 49 8.37 -4.81 -16.18
C THR A 49 7.67 -6.16 -16.29
N ASN A 50 6.68 -6.46 -15.45
CA ASN A 50 5.93 -7.72 -15.56
C ASN A 50 5.08 -7.81 -16.83
N PHE A 51 4.56 -6.69 -17.33
CA PHE A 51 3.88 -6.65 -18.64
C PHE A 51 4.82 -7.03 -19.78
N PHE A 52 6.05 -6.49 -19.78
CA PHE A 52 7.06 -6.90 -20.76
C PHE A 52 7.45 -8.37 -20.61
N ASN A 53 7.58 -8.88 -19.39
CA ASN A 53 7.84 -10.30 -19.15
C ASN A 53 6.74 -11.18 -19.77
N VAL A 54 5.47 -10.87 -19.52
CA VAL A 54 4.32 -11.56 -20.14
C VAL A 54 4.39 -11.50 -21.67
N TRP A 55 4.62 -10.31 -22.23
CA TRP A 55 4.73 -10.13 -23.69
C TRP A 55 5.86 -10.97 -24.31
N VAL A 56 7.02 -10.96 -23.67
CA VAL A 56 8.20 -11.71 -24.12
C VAL A 56 7.94 -13.22 -24.04
N PHE A 57 7.34 -13.73 -22.96
CA PHE A 57 7.05 -15.16 -22.83
C PHE A 57 5.99 -15.64 -23.81
N ILE A 58 4.99 -14.81 -24.12
CA ILE A 58 4.02 -15.10 -25.19
C ILE A 58 4.75 -15.21 -26.55
N LYS A 59 5.67 -14.30 -26.82
CA LYS A 59 6.48 -14.30 -28.06
C LYS A 59 7.48 -15.45 -28.16
N GLN A 60 8.07 -15.87 -27.03
CA GLN A 60 9.02 -16.99 -26.98
C GLN A 60 8.34 -18.35 -27.08
N GLY A 61 7.04 -18.42 -26.78
CA GLY A 61 6.26 -19.64 -26.79
C GLY A 61 6.37 -20.41 -25.47
N LEU A 62 5.22 -20.88 -24.98
CA LEU A 62 5.07 -21.62 -23.73
C LEU A 62 5.33 -23.12 -23.91
N ASN A 63 6.42 -23.47 -24.61
CA ASN A 63 6.73 -24.86 -24.97
C ASN A 63 7.59 -25.59 -23.94
N THR A 64 8.18 -24.86 -22.99
CA THR A 64 8.98 -25.42 -21.90
C THR A 64 8.29 -25.15 -20.57
N SER A 65 8.42 -26.08 -19.63
CA SER A 65 7.88 -25.93 -18.27
C SER A 65 8.43 -24.67 -17.57
N ILE A 66 9.67 -24.30 -17.87
CA ILE A 66 10.33 -23.09 -17.36
C ILE A 66 9.65 -21.81 -17.91
N ASN A 67 9.34 -21.76 -19.20
CA ASN A 67 8.68 -20.58 -19.78
C ASN A 67 7.25 -20.43 -19.23
N ILE A 68 6.55 -21.54 -18.99
CA ILE A 68 5.23 -21.55 -18.36
C ILE A 68 5.31 -21.03 -16.91
N SER A 69 6.28 -21.49 -16.12
CA SER A 69 6.40 -21.03 -14.73
C SER A 69 6.73 -19.55 -14.67
N LEU A 70 7.70 -19.07 -15.46
CA LEU A 70 8.06 -17.65 -15.50
C LEU A 70 6.91 -16.77 -16.01
N PHE A 71 6.14 -17.25 -16.99
CA PHE A 71 4.91 -16.59 -17.44
C PHE A 71 3.88 -16.49 -16.31
N SER A 72 3.62 -17.58 -15.59
CA SER A 72 2.68 -17.55 -14.46
C SER A 72 3.13 -16.58 -13.37
N VAL A 73 4.41 -16.56 -13.02
CA VAL A 73 4.96 -15.62 -12.02
C VAL A 73 4.73 -14.18 -12.46
N ALA A 74 5.05 -13.83 -13.73
CA ALA A 74 4.83 -12.48 -14.25
C ALA A 74 3.34 -12.08 -14.24
N VAL A 75 2.43 -13.02 -14.55
CA VAL A 75 0.98 -12.79 -14.47
C VAL A 75 0.54 -12.57 -13.02
N PHE A 76 1.00 -13.38 -12.08
CA PHE A 76 0.64 -13.23 -10.66
C PHE A 76 1.23 -11.97 -10.03
N ASP A 77 2.43 -11.54 -10.43
CA ASP A 77 2.99 -10.26 -10.01
C ASP A 77 2.19 -9.07 -10.55
N LEU A 78 1.66 -9.13 -11.79
CA LEU A 78 0.72 -8.13 -12.28
C LEU A 78 -0.56 -8.08 -11.43
N ILE A 79 -1.14 -9.24 -11.11
CA ILE A 79 -2.35 -9.32 -10.28
C ILE A 79 -2.09 -8.70 -8.90
N LYS A 80 -0.97 -9.03 -8.25
CA LYS A 80 -0.59 -8.45 -6.94
C LYS A 80 -0.52 -6.93 -7.00
N ILE A 81 0.20 -6.41 -8.00
CA ILE A 81 0.43 -4.97 -8.09
C ILE A 81 -0.88 -4.24 -8.42
N VAL A 82 -1.68 -4.72 -9.36
CA VAL A 82 -2.96 -4.10 -9.72
C VAL A 82 -3.93 -4.09 -8.53
N THR A 83 -3.97 -5.18 -7.78
CA THR A 83 -4.78 -5.35 -6.57
C THR A 83 -4.36 -4.33 -5.50
N MET A 84 -3.05 -4.19 -5.24
CA MET A 84 -2.51 -3.19 -4.32
C MET A 84 -2.78 -1.74 -4.77
N GLN A 85 -2.63 -1.44 -6.07
CA GLN A 85 -2.95 -0.11 -6.58
C GLN A 85 -4.43 0.22 -6.48
N SER A 86 -5.30 -0.78 -6.65
CA SER A 86 -6.75 -0.61 -6.48
C SER A 86 -7.09 -0.24 -5.04
N VAL A 87 -6.48 -0.93 -4.07
CA VAL A 87 -6.56 -0.57 -2.64
C VAL A 87 -6.13 0.87 -2.38
N ASN A 88 -4.97 1.28 -2.90
CA ASN A 88 -4.46 2.65 -2.75
C ASN A 88 -5.40 3.69 -3.36
N LEU A 89 -6.09 3.35 -4.45
CA LEU A 89 -7.08 4.21 -5.08
C LEU A 89 -8.33 4.37 -4.20
N PHE A 90 -8.82 3.27 -3.63
CA PHE A 90 -10.02 3.26 -2.78
C PHE A 90 -9.80 3.90 -1.40
N THR A 91 -8.57 3.91 -0.90
CA THR A 91 -8.20 4.64 0.34
C THR A 91 -7.82 6.09 0.10
N ASN A 92 -7.74 6.54 -1.16
CA ASN A 92 -7.38 7.91 -1.47
C ASN A 92 -8.52 8.88 -1.11
N PRO A 93 -8.27 9.92 -0.28
CA PRO A 93 -9.29 10.87 0.14
C PRO A 93 -9.92 11.66 -1.01
N LEU A 94 -9.26 11.78 -2.17
CA LEU A 94 -9.81 12.40 -3.37
C LEU A 94 -10.92 11.55 -4.00
N VAL A 95 -10.73 10.23 -4.03
CA VAL A 95 -11.71 9.29 -4.59
C VAL A 95 -12.93 9.18 -3.68
N LEU A 96 -12.73 9.18 -2.36
CA LEU A 96 -13.80 9.16 -1.37
C LEU A 96 -14.67 10.43 -1.42
N HIS A 97 -14.06 11.61 -1.61
CA HIS A 97 -14.81 12.86 -1.79
C HIS A 97 -15.67 12.88 -3.08
N LEU A 98 -15.23 12.21 -4.14
CA LEU A 98 -15.94 12.18 -5.42
C LEU A 98 -17.08 11.16 -5.45
N SER A 99 -16.99 10.11 -4.63
CA SER A 99 -17.88 8.96 -4.73
C SER A 99 -18.99 8.91 -3.67
N ASP A 100 -18.94 9.75 -2.62
CA ASP A 100 -19.89 9.73 -1.47
C ASP A 100 -20.17 8.29 -0.98
N THR A 101 -19.19 7.41 -1.16
CA THR A 101 -19.34 5.96 -0.99
C THR A 101 -18.43 5.54 0.15
N THR A 102 -19.03 5.09 1.24
CA THR A 102 -18.32 4.42 2.33
C THR A 102 -17.95 3.01 1.86
N ILE A 103 -16.69 2.80 1.49
CA ILE A 103 -16.19 1.48 1.12
C ILE A 103 -16.14 0.63 2.38
N SER A 104 -16.86 -0.50 2.40
CA SER A 104 -16.84 -1.43 3.52
C SER A 104 -15.49 -2.13 3.62
N LEU A 105 -15.08 -2.46 4.85
CA LEU A 105 -13.86 -3.24 5.11
C LEU A 105 -13.87 -4.57 4.34
N ASP A 106 -15.05 -5.17 4.14
CA ASP A 106 -15.21 -6.41 3.37
C ASP A 106 -14.89 -6.21 1.89
N ALA A 107 -15.32 -5.09 1.30
CA ALA A 107 -14.99 -4.74 -0.07
C ALA A 107 -13.47 -4.54 -0.25
N PHE A 108 -12.81 -3.97 0.76
CA PHE A 108 -11.35 -3.84 0.78
C PHE A 108 -10.64 -5.19 0.78
N PHE A 109 -11.07 -6.14 1.63
CA PHE A 109 -10.49 -7.49 1.66
C PHE A 109 -10.76 -8.28 0.38
N LEU A 110 -11.95 -8.12 -0.23
CA LEU A 110 -12.32 -8.79 -1.47
C LEU A 110 -11.55 -8.28 -2.68
N VAL A 111 -11.41 -6.96 -2.80
CA VAL A 111 -10.77 -6.32 -3.96
C VAL A 111 -9.25 -6.33 -3.83
N GLY A 112 -8.74 -6.26 -2.60
CA GLY A 112 -7.34 -6.04 -2.29
C GLY A 112 -6.65 -7.20 -1.57
N GLY A 113 -7.20 -7.58 -0.42
CA GLY A 113 -6.52 -8.50 0.49
C GLY A 113 -6.40 -9.92 -0.03
N TRP A 114 -7.50 -10.52 -0.48
CA TRP A 114 -7.52 -11.92 -0.90
C TRP A 114 -6.82 -12.19 -2.24
N PRO A 115 -6.99 -11.37 -3.29
CA PRO A 115 -6.29 -11.60 -4.55
C PRO A 115 -4.77 -11.47 -4.40
N GLU A 116 -4.31 -10.52 -3.57
CA GLU A 116 -2.88 -10.33 -3.27
C GLU A 116 -2.32 -11.53 -2.50
N ALA A 117 -2.99 -11.99 -1.43
CA ALA A 117 -2.55 -13.13 -0.64
C ALA A 117 -2.48 -14.43 -1.46
N CYS A 118 -3.46 -14.66 -2.34
CA CYS A 118 -3.47 -15.80 -3.25
C CYS A 118 -2.32 -15.72 -4.26
N ALA A 119 -2.09 -14.57 -4.85
CA ALA A 119 -1.03 -14.38 -5.83
C ALA A 119 0.37 -14.43 -5.19
N HIS A 120 0.52 -13.97 -3.94
CA HIS A 120 1.77 -14.11 -3.18
C HIS A 120 2.20 -15.58 -3.07
N ARG A 121 1.27 -16.50 -2.78
CA ARG A 121 1.54 -17.94 -2.65
C ARG A 121 2.01 -18.62 -3.92
N ILE A 122 1.71 -18.07 -5.09
CA ILE A 122 2.04 -18.68 -6.38
C ILE A 122 3.37 -18.13 -6.92
N SER A 123 3.76 -16.94 -6.44
CA SER A 123 5.06 -16.32 -6.76
C SER A 123 6.25 -16.87 -5.94
N VAL A 124 6.04 -17.82 -5.00
CA VAL A 124 7.09 -18.42 -4.15
C VAL A 124 7.52 -19.80 -4.62
#